data_AF-A0A382QEK4-F1
#
_entry.id   AF-A0A382QEK4-F1
#
_cell.length_a   1.000
_cell.length_b   1.000
_cell.length_c   1.000
_cell.angle_alpha   90.00
_cell.angle_beta   90.00
_cell.angle_gamma   90.00
#
_symmetry.space_group_name_H-M   'P 1'
#
loop_
_entity.id
_entity.type
_entity.pdbx_description
1 polymer ?
#
loop_
_entity_poly.entity_id
_entity_poly.type
_entity_poly.pdbx_seq_one_letter_code
_entity_poly.pdbx_strand_id
1 'polypeptide(L)'
;MNLDNTLECSYPFKHWELSECLDNETLNEISFAQIPGGDRAYDGTRAADHTGKGVDGKLRLFVDKNNCQNFPNLTKLINKFQGSLASKISLLLDKNLSKSFVRLEIIGDKKGFWLKPHKDIPEKLMTMMIWANPNNEHENLGTDLYNEKFELVKTVKYHHNNGYFFSSGNDTWHGLE
;
A
#
# COMPACT_ATOMS: atom_id res chain seq x y z
N MET A 1 6.07 2.27 -13.32
CA MET A 1 6.02 3.29 -12.28
C MET A 1 6.82 4.51 -12.72
N ASN A 2 6.15 5.65 -12.74
CA ASN A 2 6.74 6.97 -12.80
C ASN A 2 7.07 7.43 -11.36
N LEU A 3 8.30 7.88 -11.12
CA LEU A 3 8.74 8.46 -9.85
C LEU A 3 9.07 9.96 -9.98
N ASP A 4 8.86 10.54 -11.17
CA ASP A 4 9.22 11.94 -11.45
C ASP A 4 8.23 12.91 -10.78
N ASN A 5 6.99 12.45 -10.54
CA ASN A 5 5.93 13.18 -9.86
C ASN A 5 5.82 12.80 -8.37
N THR A 6 6.95 12.84 -7.66
CA THR A 6 7.03 12.51 -6.24
C THR A 6 7.20 13.76 -5.39
N LEU A 7 6.39 13.91 -4.34
CA LEU A 7 6.50 14.98 -3.35
C LEU A 7 7.04 14.44 -2.02
N GLU A 8 8.22 14.90 -1.61
CA GLU A 8 8.78 14.57 -0.28
C GLU A 8 8.08 15.37 0.82
N CYS A 9 7.72 14.67 1.89
CA CYS A 9 7.12 15.22 3.10
C CYS A 9 7.92 14.75 4.32
N SER A 10 8.14 15.64 5.30
CA SER A 10 8.92 15.33 6.51
C SER A 10 8.09 15.14 7.78
N TYR A 11 6.81 15.55 7.76
CA TYR A 11 5.91 15.50 8.92
C TYR A 11 4.59 14.80 8.53
N PRO A 12 4.05 13.88 9.35
CA PRO A 12 4.46 13.49 10.71
C PRO A 12 5.75 12.65 10.81
N PHE A 13 6.15 12.03 9.72
CA PHE A 13 7.43 11.34 9.53
C PHE A 13 7.82 11.43 8.06
N LYS A 14 9.04 11.04 7.71
CA LYS A 14 9.53 11.11 6.32
C LYS A 14 8.76 10.16 5.40
N HIS A 15 8.06 10.70 4.41
CA HIS A 15 7.30 9.96 3.41
C HIS A 15 7.28 10.69 2.08
N TRP A 16 6.82 10.00 1.04
CA TRP A 16 6.70 10.54 -0.31
C TRP A 16 5.31 10.27 -0.85
N GLU A 17 4.67 11.29 -1.39
CA GLU A 17 3.42 11.15 -2.14
C GLU A 17 3.70 11.01 -3.62
N LEU A 18 2.94 10.14 -4.27
CA LEU A 18 3.04 9.81 -5.68
C LEU A 18 1.81 10.32 -6.41
N SER A 19 2.00 10.86 -7.61
CA SER A 19 0.90 11.19 -8.53
C SER A 19 1.17 10.66 -9.93
N GLU A 20 0.13 10.22 -10.61
CA GLU A 20 0.20 9.65 -11.96
C GLU A 20 1.27 8.56 -12.10
N CYS A 21 1.35 7.66 -11.11
CA CYS A 21 2.51 6.81 -10.93
C CYS A 21 2.48 5.51 -11.76
N LEU A 22 1.32 5.06 -12.23
CA LEU A 22 1.14 3.84 -13.01
C LEU A 22 0.53 4.11 -14.39
N ASP A 23 0.76 3.18 -15.31
CA ASP A 23 0.08 3.16 -16.62
C ASP A 23 -1.33 2.57 -16.50
N ASN A 24 -2.17 2.88 -17.50
CA ASN A 24 -3.58 2.47 -17.51
C ASN A 24 -3.76 0.94 -17.49
N GLU A 25 -2.85 0.19 -18.10
CA GLU A 25 -2.91 -1.28 -18.11
C GLU A 25 -2.72 -1.86 -16.71
N THR A 26 -1.75 -1.33 -15.95
CA THR A 26 -1.52 -1.69 -14.54
C THR A 26 -2.70 -1.27 -13.65
N LEU A 27 -3.24 -0.07 -13.84
CA LEU A 27 -4.42 0.42 -13.08
C LEU A 27 -5.68 -0.42 -13.35
N ASN A 28 -5.86 -0.88 -14.59
CA ASN A 28 -6.96 -1.77 -14.95
C ASN A 28 -6.84 -3.13 -14.27
N GLU A 29 -5.62 -3.70 -14.19
CA GLU A 29 -5.39 -4.94 -13.43
C GLU A 29 -5.80 -4.80 -11.96
N ILE A 30 -5.51 -3.66 -11.33
CA ILE A 30 -5.91 -3.39 -9.94
C ILE A 30 -7.44 -3.21 -9.85
N SER A 31 -8.01 -2.36 -10.70
CA SER A 31 -9.41 -1.93 -10.64
C SER A 31 -10.41 -3.07 -10.88
N PHE A 32 -10.03 -4.03 -11.74
CA PHE A 32 -10.90 -5.13 -12.17
C PHE A 32 -10.47 -6.49 -11.62
N ALA A 33 -9.50 -6.52 -10.69
CA ALA A 33 -9.13 -7.73 -10.00
C ALA A 33 -10.33 -8.33 -9.23
N GLN A 34 -10.52 -9.64 -9.37
CA GLN A 34 -11.47 -10.37 -8.53
C GLN A 34 -10.83 -10.69 -7.18
N ILE A 35 -11.11 -9.85 -6.17
CA ILE A 35 -10.69 -10.10 -4.79
C ILE A 35 -11.54 -11.23 -4.20
N PRO A 36 -10.95 -12.20 -3.47
CA PRO A 36 -11.70 -13.23 -2.77
C PRO A 36 -12.83 -12.66 -1.90
N GLY A 37 -14.03 -13.19 -2.09
CA GLY A 37 -15.20 -12.91 -1.25
C GLY A 37 -15.31 -13.88 -0.08
N GLY A 38 -16.00 -13.47 0.98
CA GLY A 38 -16.23 -14.29 2.17
C GLY A 38 -16.64 -13.44 3.36
N ASP A 39 -16.89 -14.10 4.49
CA ASP A 39 -17.19 -13.43 5.76
C ASP A 39 -15.98 -12.61 6.22
N ARG A 40 -16.24 -11.39 6.69
CA ARG A 40 -15.22 -10.44 7.17
C ARG A 40 -15.54 -9.98 8.59
N ALA A 41 -14.51 -9.92 9.43
CA ALA A 41 -14.67 -9.57 10.84
C ALA A 41 -14.43 -8.09 11.14
N TYR A 42 -13.58 -7.39 10.35
CA TYR A 42 -13.25 -5.97 10.53
C TYR A 42 -12.89 -5.58 11.97
N ASP A 43 -11.92 -6.28 12.56
CA ASP A 43 -11.49 -6.06 13.95
C ASP A 43 -10.41 -4.98 14.12
N GLY A 44 -10.25 -4.12 13.12
CA GLY A 44 -9.19 -3.11 13.08
C GLY A 44 -7.84 -3.64 12.59
N THR A 45 -7.77 -4.90 12.12
CA THR A 45 -6.60 -5.46 11.45
C THR A 45 -6.95 -5.98 10.05
N ARG A 46 -5.98 -5.97 9.14
CA ARG A 46 -6.19 -6.41 7.75
C ARG A 46 -6.54 -7.90 7.62
N ALA A 47 -5.98 -8.73 8.49
CA ALA A 47 -6.16 -10.19 8.45
C ALA A 47 -7.16 -10.70 9.50
N ALA A 48 -7.75 -9.80 10.29
CA ALA A 48 -8.60 -10.13 11.43
C ALA A 48 -7.89 -10.93 12.54
N ASP A 49 -6.64 -10.56 12.84
CA ASP A 49 -5.78 -11.22 13.82
C ASP A 49 -6.11 -10.84 15.28
N HIS A 50 -6.89 -9.79 15.51
CA HIS A 50 -7.17 -9.30 16.86
C HIS A 50 -8.28 -10.10 17.54
N THR A 51 -9.46 -10.17 16.93
CA THR A 51 -10.64 -10.90 17.44
C THR A 51 -11.25 -11.83 16.39
N GLY A 52 -10.99 -11.62 15.10
CA GLY A 52 -11.58 -12.41 14.02
C GLY A 52 -10.86 -13.72 13.69
N LYS A 53 -9.86 -14.12 14.48
CA LYS A 53 -9.13 -15.40 14.36
C LYS A 53 -8.50 -15.63 12.97
N GLY A 54 -8.07 -14.55 12.30
CA GLY A 54 -7.38 -14.62 11.01
C GLY A 54 -8.31 -14.86 9.81
N VAL A 55 -9.63 -14.71 9.97
CA VAL A 55 -10.61 -15.07 8.91
C VAL A 55 -10.42 -14.23 7.64
N ASP A 56 -10.20 -12.93 7.78
CA ASP A 56 -9.97 -12.00 6.66
C ASP A 56 -8.63 -12.30 5.96
N GLY A 57 -7.65 -12.89 6.68
CA GLY A 57 -6.36 -13.28 6.12
C GLY A 57 -6.45 -14.27 4.95
N LYS A 58 -7.51 -15.09 4.91
CA LYS A 58 -7.79 -16.04 3.81
C LYS A 58 -8.35 -15.35 2.56
N LEU A 59 -8.76 -14.09 2.69
CA LEU A 59 -9.40 -13.32 1.62
C LEU A 59 -8.44 -12.32 0.95
N ARG A 60 -7.14 -12.44 1.23
CA ARG A 60 -6.09 -11.57 0.69
C ARG A 60 -5.64 -12.05 -0.68
N LEU A 61 -5.48 -11.12 -1.61
CA LEU A 61 -5.01 -11.40 -2.96
C LEU A 61 -3.57 -10.93 -3.14
N PHE A 62 -2.62 -11.84 -2.98
CA PHE A 62 -1.22 -11.58 -3.33
C PHE A 62 -0.95 -11.98 -4.77
N VAL A 63 -0.10 -11.21 -5.46
CA VAL A 63 0.45 -11.64 -6.75
C VAL A 63 1.66 -12.52 -6.49
N ASP A 64 1.58 -13.77 -6.90
CA ASP A 64 2.59 -14.80 -6.69
C ASP A 64 2.84 -15.65 -7.95
N LYS A 65 3.67 -16.69 -7.85
CA LYS A 65 4.01 -17.55 -8.99
C LYS A 65 2.82 -18.35 -9.54
N ASN A 66 1.75 -18.51 -8.78
CA ASN A 66 0.58 -19.30 -9.16
C ASN A 66 -0.44 -18.48 -9.95
N ASN A 67 -0.47 -17.16 -9.76
CA ASN A 67 -1.43 -16.26 -10.41
C ASN A 67 -0.83 -15.11 -11.24
N CYS A 68 0.50 -14.97 -11.29
CA CYS A 68 1.17 -13.87 -11.99
C CYS A 68 0.79 -13.73 -13.47
N GLN A 69 0.45 -14.83 -14.14
CA GLN A 69 -0.03 -14.85 -15.52
C GLN A 69 -1.36 -14.09 -15.72
N ASN A 70 -2.15 -13.96 -14.65
CA ASN A 70 -3.40 -13.19 -14.66
C ASN A 70 -3.16 -11.69 -14.43
N PHE A 71 -1.96 -11.31 -14.00
CA PHE A 71 -1.55 -9.94 -13.68
C PHE A 71 -0.21 -9.59 -14.33
N PRO A 72 -0.10 -9.64 -15.68
CA PRO A 72 1.17 -9.43 -16.38
C PRO A 72 1.81 -8.06 -16.10
N ASN A 73 1.03 -6.99 -15.96
CA ASN A 73 1.55 -5.65 -15.71
C ASN A 73 2.01 -5.46 -14.25
N LEU A 74 1.25 -5.96 -13.28
CA LEU A 74 1.69 -5.99 -11.88
C LEU A 74 2.92 -6.90 -11.70
N THR A 75 2.99 -8.01 -12.43
CA THR A 75 4.18 -8.89 -12.44
C THR A 75 5.40 -8.15 -13.01
N LYS A 76 5.23 -7.40 -14.10
CA LYS A 76 6.27 -6.52 -14.65
C LYS A 76 6.67 -5.43 -13.66
N LEU A 77 5.72 -4.87 -12.91
CA LEU A 77 5.98 -3.89 -11.87
C LEU A 77 6.83 -4.47 -10.73
N ILE A 78 6.47 -5.66 -10.22
CA ILE A 78 7.24 -6.42 -9.21
C ILE A 78 8.68 -6.62 -9.70
N ASN A 79 8.87 -7.08 -10.93
CA ASN A 79 10.19 -7.28 -11.51
C ASN A 79 11.00 -5.98 -11.65
N LYS A 80 10.35 -4.85 -11.97
CA LYS A 80 11.00 -3.54 -11.98
C LYS A 80 11.44 -3.11 -10.57
N PHE A 81 10.61 -3.31 -9.55
CA PHE A 81 10.99 -3.04 -8.16
C PHE A 81 12.15 -3.90 -7.67
N GLN A 82 12.21 -5.17 -8.08
CA GLN A 82 13.34 -6.07 -7.80
C GLN A 82 14.57 -5.82 -8.68
N GLY A 83 14.48 -4.89 -9.63
CA GLY A 83 15.55 -4.59 -10.59
C GLY A 83 15.81 -3.09 -10.69
N SER A 84 15.39 -2.49 -11.80
CA SER A 84 15.78 -1.12 -12.17
C SER A 84 15.25 -0.01 -11.26
N LEU A 85 14.16 -0.25 -10.50
CA LEU A 85 13.62 0.73 -9.55
C LEU A 85 14.25 0.61 -8.16
N ALA A 86 14.86 -0.53 -7.81
CA ALA A 86 15.42 -0.78 -6.48
C ALA A 86 16.42 0.32 -6.08
N SER A 87 17.32 0.70 -6.99
CA SER A 87 18.34 1.72 -6.74
C SER A 87 17.73 3.12 -6.55
N LYS A 88 16.76 3.51 -7.39
CA LYS A 88 16.07 4.80 -7.27
C LYS A 88 15.36 4.93 -5.92
N ILE A 89 14.60 3.91 -5.52
CA ILE A 89 13.90 3.91 -4.24
C ILE A 89 14.90 3.85 -3.07
N SER A 90 15.98 3.07 -3.20
CA SER A 90 17.03 3.00 -2.17
C SER A 90 17.64 4.38 -1.88
N LEU A 91 17.86 5.20 -2.91
CA LEU A 91 18.37 6.56 -2.78
C LEU A 91 17.37 7.49 -2.08
N LEU A 92 16.09 7.42 -2.45
CA LEU A 92 15.04 8.23 -1.81
C LEU A 92 14.92 7.91 -0.31
N LEU A 93 14.90 6.61 0.02
CA LEU A 93 14.74 6.13 1.38
C LEU A 93 16.02 6.18 2.22
N ASP A 94 17.18 6.45 1.62
CA ASP A 94 18.50 6.24 2.25
C ASP A 94 18.62 4.84 2.88
N LYS A 95 18.20 3.81 2.13
CA LYS A 95 18.12 2.43 2.62
C LYS A 95 18.49 1.44 1.53
N ASN A 96 19.34 0.47 1.84
CA ASN A 96 19.74 -0.55 0.87
C ASN A 96 18.63 -1.57 0.62
N LEU A 97 18.05 -1.58 -0.60
CA LEU A 97 17.04 -2.53 -1.03
C LEU A 97 17.56 -3.61 -1.99
N SER A 98 18.87 -3.69 -2.25
CA SER A 98 19.43 -4.53 -3.33
C SER A 98 19.23 -6.04 -3.13
N LYS A 99 18.94 -6.48 -1.90
CA LYS A 99 18.67 -7.89 -1.52
C LYS A 99 17.24 -8.07 -0.98
N SER A 100 16.39 -7.08 -1.21
CA SER A 100 15.00 -7.12 -0.74
C SER A 100 14.13 -8.00 -1.63
N PHE A 101 12.92 -8.29 -1.15
CA PHE A 101 11.88 -8.95 -1.92
C PHE A 101 10.64 -8.08 -1.95
N VAL A 102 9.95 -8.09 -3.09
CA VAL A 102 8.67 -7.39 -3.27
C VAL A 102 7.54 -8.37 -3.00
N ARG A 103 6.63 -7.98 -2.11
CA ARG A 103 5.34 -8.62 -1.92
C ARG A 103 4.24 -7.63 -2.30
N LEU A 104 3.51 -7.94 -3.37
CA LEU A 104 2.42 -7.11 -3.86
C LEU A 104 1.08 -7.75 -3.46
N GLU A 105 0.22 -6.95 -2.85
CA GLU A 105 -1.16 -7.30 -2.52
C GLU A 105 -2.10 -6.36 -3.27
N ILE A 106 -3.15 -6.92 -3.87
CA ILE A 106 -4.25 -6.15 -4.44
C ILE A 106 -5.36 -6.12 -3.37
N ILE A 107 -5.79 -4.91 -3.01
CA ILE A 107 -6.73 -4.68 -1.92
C ILE A 107 -8.01 -4.07 -2.49
N GLY A 108 -9.15 -4.61 -2.07
CA GLY A 108 -10.48 -4.09 -2.40
C GLY A 108 -11.32 -4.01 -1.15
N ASP A 109 -11.15 -2.94 -0.39
CA ASP A 109 -11.87 -2.72 0.85
C ASP A 109 -13.36 -2.57 0.63
N LYS A 110 -14.14 -3.03 1.60
CA LYS A 110 -15.60 -3.03 1.55
C LYS A 110 -16.12 -2.16 2.68
N LYS A 111 -17.36 -1.67 2.52
CA LYS A 111 -18.02 -0.85 3.53
C LYS A 111 -17.92 -1.49 4.93
N GLY A 112 -17.46 -0.69 5.90
CA GLY A 112 -17.23 -1.13 7.27
C GLY A 112 -15.78 -1.53 7.57
N PHE A 113 -14.93 -1.67 6.56
CA PHE A 113 -13.49 -1.82 6.79
C PHE A 113 -12.91 -0.57 7.43
N TRP A 114 -12.04 -0.80 8.42
CA TRP A 114 -11.21 0.20 9.07
C TRP A 114 -9.91 -0.49 9.49
N LEU A 115 -8.86 0.29 9.70
CA LEU A 115 -7.55 -0.19 10.10
C LEU A 115 -7.06 0.66 11.27
N LYS A 116 -6.99 0.02 12.43
CA LYS A 116 -6.46 0.64 13.65
C LYS A 116 -5.06 1.21 13.36
N PRO A 117 -4.73 2.41 13.85
CA PRO A 117 -3.39 2.95 13.66
C PRO A 117 -2.34 1.98 14.21
N HIS A 118 -1.35 1.68 13.39
CA HIS A 118 -0.34 0.68 13.65
C HIS A 118 1.01 1.09 13.06
N LYS A 119 2.03 0.32 13.41
CA LYS A 119 3.34 0.35 12.76
C LYS A 119 3.56 -0.93 12.00
N ASP A 120 4.38 -0.85 10.96
CA ASP A 120 4.78 -2.02 10.22
C ASP A 120 5.64 -2.96 11.06
N ILE A 121 5.57 -4.25 10.72
CA ILE A 121 6.44 -5.27 11.30
C ILE A 121 7.91 -5.03 10.90
N PRO A 122 8.89 -5.41 11.74
CA PRO A 122 10.31 -5.11 11.51
C PRO A 122 10.88 -5.66 10.20
N GLU A 123 10.31 -6.74 9.65
CA GLU A 123 10.76 -7.38 8.41
C GLU A 123 10.46 -6.53 7.17
N LYS A 124 9.48 -5.61 7.23
CA LYS A 124 9.19 -4.71 6.13
C LYS A 124 10.26 -3.62 6.07
N LEU A 125 10.95 -3.51 4.93
CA LEU A 125 11.91 -2.43 4.72
C LEU A 125 11.25 -1.09 4.34
N MET A 126 10.12 -1.18 3.64
CA MET A 126 9.30 -0.05 3.22
C MET A 126 7.85 -0.50 2.99
N THR A 127 6.93 0.45 3.02
CA THR A 127 5.54 0.29 2.60
C THR A 127 5.23 1.28 1.50
N MET A 128 4.44 0.83 0.52
CA MET A 128 3.89 1.66 -0.54
C MET A 128 2.42 1.27 -0.75
N MET A 129 1.55 2.28 -0.82
CA MET A 129 0.14 2.12 -1.19
C MET A 129 -0.12 2.95 -2.44
N ILE A 130 -0.83 2.39 -3.40
CA ILE A 130 -1.24 3.07 -4.63
C ILE A 130 -2.73 2.82 -4.84
N TRP A 131 -3.47 3.85 -5.17
CA TRP A 131 -4.91 3.80 -5.31
C TRP A 131 -5.33 3.77 -6.76
N ALA A 132 -6.11 2.76 -7.11
CA ALA A 132 -6.92 2.75 -8.32
C ALA A 132 -8.36 3.07 -7.92
N ASN A 133 -8.77 4.32 -8.12
CA ASN A 133 -10.11 4.81 -7.77
C ASN A 133 -10.95 5.10 -9.05
N PRO A 134 -11.40 4.05 -9.80
CA PRO A 134 -12.10 4.24 -11.07
C PRO A 134 -13.49 4.88 -10.91
N ASN A 135 -14.05 4.88 -9.70
CA ASN A 135 -15.41 5.35 -9.42
C ASN A 135 -15.45 6.70 -8.70
N ASN A 136 -14.30 7.38 -8.56
CA ASN A 136 -14.18 8.66 -7.88
C ASN A 136 -14.78 8.63 -6.45
N GLU A 137 -14.47 7.57 -5.69
CA GLU A 137 -14.81 7.45 -4.28
C GLU A 137 -14.15 8.58 -3.46
N HIS A 138 -14.71 8.85 -2.28
CA HIS A 138 -14.36 10.02 -1.48
C HIS A 138 -12.87 10.04 -1.10
N GLU A 139 -12.23 11.22 -1.22
CA GLU A 139 -10.79 11.38 -1.01
C GLU A 139 -10.32 11.07 0.44
N ASN A 140 -11.24 11.12 1.41
CA ASN A 140 -10.95 10.76 2.81
C ASN A 140 -10.79 9.25 3.05
N LEU A 141 -11.05 8.37 2.07
CA LEU A 141 -10.78 6.92 2.18
C LEU A 141 -9.29 6.58 2.05
N GLY A 142 -8.44 7.56 2.30
CA GLY A 142 -7.01 7.53 2.11
C GLY A 142 -6.27 6.82 3.24
N THR A 143 -5.07 7.28 3.56
CA THR A 143 -4.34 6.76 4.72
C THR A 143 -4.07 7.86 5.71
N ASP A 144 -4.49 7.63 6.94
CA ASP A 144 -4.22 8.51 8.07
C ASP A 144 -2.80 8.31 8.58
N LEU A 145 -2.09 9.41 8.77
CA LEU A 145 -0.73 9.47 9.30
C LEU A 145 -0.73 10.21 10.64
N TYR A 146 -0.13 9.60 11.65
CA TYR A 146 -0.12 10.08 13.03
C TYR A 146 1.29 10.47 13.43
N ASN A 147 1.41 11.42 14.35
CA ASN A 147 2.70 11.74 14.98
C ASN A 147 2.99 10.80 16.17
N GLU A 148 4.16 10.98 16.80
CA GLU A 148 4.58 10.17 17.95
C GLU A 148 3.68 10.31 19.19
N LYS A 149 2.89 11.38 19.28
CA LYS A 149 1.87 11.59 20.32
C LYS A 149 0.54 10.91 19.98
N PHE A 150 0.49 10.19 18.87
CA PHE A 150 -0.70 9.52 18.35
C PHE A 150 -1.82 10.49 17.93
N GLU A 151 -1.46 11.72 17.58
CA GLU A 151 -2.38 12.71 17.03
C GLU A 151 -2.46 12.53 15.51
N LEU A 152 -3.68 12.51 14.95
CA LEU A 152 -3.89 12.52 13.51
C LEU A 152 -3.35 13.84 12.92
N VAL A 153 -2.35 13.74 12.05
CA VAL A 153 -1.72 14.90 11.41
C VAL A 153 -2.25 15.14 10.01
N LYS A 154 -2.41 14.06 9.24
CA LYS A 154 -2.71 14.14 7.81
C LYS A 154 -3.37 12.87 7.31
N THR A 155 -4.30 13.02 6.38
CA THR A 155 -4.79 11.91 5.54
C THR A 155 -4.22 12.08 4.14
N VAL A 156 -3.41 11.11 3.67
CA VAL A 156 -2.98 11.06 2.27
C VAL A 156 -4.19 10.63 1.44
N LYS A 157 -4.61 11.48 0.50
CA LYS A 157 -5.92 11.40 -0.16
C LYS A 157 -6.06 10.23 -1.13
N TYR A 158 -7.20 9.54 -1.10
CA TYR A 158 -7.59 8.44 -2.01
C TYR A 158 -7.91 8.92 -3.44
N HIS A 159 -6.89 9.41 -4.14
CA HIS A 159 -7.01 9.88 -5.52
C HIS A 159 -6.56 8.80 -6.51
N HIS A 160 -7.23 8.70 -7.65
CA HIS A 160 -6.90 7.73 -8.68
C HIS A 160 -5.47 7.94 -9.20
N ASN A 161 -4.72 6.84 -9.34
CA ASN A 161 -3.33 6.81 -9.80
C ASN A 161 -2.33 7.56 -8.89
N ASN A 162 -2.73 7.81 -7.65
CA ASN A 162 -1.87 8.41 -6.63
C ASN A 162 -1.53 7.38 -5.56
N GLY A 163 -0.61 7.73 -4.68
CA GLY A 163 -0.21 6.85 -3.60
C GLY A 163 0.78 7.53 -2.67
N TYR A 164 1.39 6.72 -1.80
CA TYR A 164 2.51 7.15 -1.00
C TYR A 164 3.44 5.98 -0.71
N PHE A 165 4.65 6.29 -0.27
CA PHE A 165 5.55 5.32 0.32
C PHE A 165 6.41 5.92 1.42
N PHE A 166 6.89 5.07 2.32
CA PHE A 166 7.81 5.44 3.39
C PHE A 166 8.68 4.24 3.79
N SER A 167 9.81 4.49 4.46
CA SER A 167 10.57 3.42 5.10
C SER A 167 9.96 3.08 6.45
N SER A 168 9.80 1.79 6.78
CA SER A 168 9.27 1.38 8.09
C SER A 168 10.15 1.91 9.22
N GLY A 169 9.52 2.47 10.26
CA GLY A 169 10.20 3.08 11.39
C GLY A 169 9.41 2.98 12.70
N ASN A 170 9.99 3.48 13.78
CA ASN A 170 9.35 3.49 15.10
C ASN A 170 8.30 4.59 15.26
N ASP A 171 8.31 5.56 14.35
CA ASP A 171 7.52 6.79 14.23
C ASP A 171 6.48 6.73 13.10
N THR A 172 6.44 5.66 12.30
CA THR A 172 5.59 5.55 11.11
C THR A 172 4.18 5.03 11.42
N TRP A 173 3.48 5.70 12.34
CA TRP A 173 2.10 5.35 12.70
C TRP A 173 1.13 5.71 11.59
N HIS A 174 0.38 4.73 11.11
CA HIS A 174 -0.58 4.92 10.04
C HIS A 174 -1.79 3.98 10.16
N GLY A 175 -2.91 4.38 9.58
CA GLY A 175 -4.18 3.65 9.65
C GLY A 175 -5.21 4.12 8.62
N LEU A 176 -6.44 3.69 8.80
CA LEU A 176 -7.62 4.16 8.08
C LEU A 176 -8.78 4.11 9.07
N GLU A 177 -9.18 5.25 9.61
CA GLU A 177 -10.28 5.34 10.59
C GLU A 177 -11.60 5.81 9.98
#